data_AF-A0A960NZK4-F1
#
_entry.id   AF-A0A960NZK4-F1
#
_cell.length_a   1.000
_cell.length_b   1.000
_cell.length_c   1.000
_cell.angle_alpha   90.00
_cell.angle_beta   90.00
_cell.angle_gamma   90.00
#
_symmetry.space_group_name_H-M   'P 1'
#
loop_
_entity.id
_entity.type
_entity.pdbx_description
1 polymer ?
#
loop_
_entity_poly.entity_id
_entity_poly.type
_entity_poly.pdbx_seq_one_letter_code
_entity_poly.pdbx_strand_id
1 'polypeptide(L)'
;MPVRALRLAFRRLELALRRPNVDLVIPDSQAHLPGRIHDPFRASRILAFLDEEALLRRRRLHRPAPASLAALRRVHDDAYLERLERPGALTHAVGMRLPDRSEQHLLEVQRSMVGGTIAAARLARASRGLAANLGGGLHHAHRDRGAGFCLYNDIAIAIAELRAGGFEGRVVVVDLDLHDGDGTRALFAEDATVHTLSIHGAPWDENPAVESTSIALGSGVDDERFAAALGPALGPLLDRFRPSLAFYLAGADVARDDALGDWKLSARGILARDERVLQELRRRGIPRVFLLAGGYGDDAWRYPARALARRLSGRAIEPPSTSELVLDRFRTVALEMSASSLSGREEGDLLLTPEDLGALGVHAPETRFLGFYTTAGLELALERLGYIERLRQLGYVRPRVELDLTNPSGHTLRIYGSPGHRELLVELRCTVDRATLPDFQLLRVEWLLLQNPRGLFTAERPPLPGQTHPGLGMLRETIGSLVLVCDRLKLDGIVVVASRYHPAASAHGEMRCLDPDDEARLRSLARALEGAPRAEAARLAESGGLVDAVTGETIAFRPMTMVLPISPDLVARFESADYRKRSRAGERTLRRAGRRVDSPAPSG
;
A
#
# COMPACT_ATOMS: atom_id res chain seq x y z
N MET A 1 17.48 22.31 7.40
CA MET A 1 18.21 21.06 7.71
C MET A 1 18.66 20.88 9.18
N PRO A 2 19.21 21.89 9.92
CA PRO A 2 19.76 21.64 11.27
C PRO A 2 18.70 21.23 12.32
N VAL A 3 17.45 21.69 12.19
CA VAL A 3 16.38 21.41 13.17
C VAL A 3 15.90 19.95 13.13
N ARG A 4 15.83 19.31 11.95
CA ARG A 4 15.42 17.89 11.83
C ARG A 4 16.49 16.96 12.41
N ALA A 5 17.75 17.22 12.10
CA ALA A 5 18.88 16.46 12.64
C ALA A 5 18.98 16.59 14.17
N LEU A 6 18.82 17.80 14.72
CA LEU A 6 18.82 18.03 16.17
C LEU A 6 17.63 17.34 16.86
N ARG A 7 16.43 17.40 16.26
CA ARG A 7 15.23 16.69 16.75
C ARG A 7 15.43 15.17 16.74
N LEU A 8 16.02 14.61 15.70
CA LEU A 8 16.31 13.17 15.60
C LEU A 8 17.37 12.73 16.61
N ALA A 9 18.43 13.53 16.81
CA ALA A 9 19.44 13.28 17.83
C ALA A 9 18.84 13.28 19.24
N PHE A 10 18.00 14.27 19.54
CA PHE A 10 17.30 14.35 20.83
C PHE A 10 16.34 13.17 21.04
N ARG A 11 15.59 12.77 19.99
CA ARG A 11 14.70 11.59 20.04
C ARG A 11 15.48 10.29 20.29
N ARG A 12 16.62 10.10 19.62
CA ARG A 12 17.49 8.93 19.86
C ARG A 12 17.99 8.90 21.30
N LEU A 13 18.34 10.05 21.87
CA LEU A 13 18.73 10.17 23.27
C LEU A 13 17.56 9.88 24.22
N GLU A 14 16.36 10.42 23.96
CA GLU A 14 15.17 10.18 24.78
C GLU A 14 14.75 8.69 24.76
N LEU A 15 14.81 8.03 23.61
CA LEU A 15 14.56 6.60 23.47
C LEU A 15 15.59 5.76 24.24
N ALA A 16 16.86 6.18 24.28
CA ALA A 16 17.87 5.50 25.10
C ALA A 16 17.50 5.52 26.60
N LEU A 17 16.78 6.56 27.04
CA LEU A 17 16.37 6.77 28.42
C LEU A 17 15.00 6.14 28.77
N ARG A 18 14.07 6.02 27.80
CA ARG A 18 12.70 5.46 27.99
C ARG A 18 12.57 4.08 27.32
N ARG A 19 12.19 3.04 28.08
CA ARG A 19 12.38 1.61 27.70
C ARG A 19 11.10 0.78 27.42
N PRO A 20 10.31 1.05 26.36
CA PRO A 20 9.48 0.00 25.79
C PRO A 20 10.35 -0.88 24.85
N ASN A 21 10.63 -2.12 25.25
CA ASN A 21 11.24 -3.13 24.37
C ASN A 21 10.14 -3.74 23.50
N VAL A 22 10.19 -3.44 22.20
CA VAL A 22 9.42 -4.17 21.18
C VAL A 22 10.42 -4.87 20.27
N ASP A 23 10.30 -6.18 20.14
CA ASP A 23 11.02 -6.95 19.13
C ASP A 23 10.21 -6.95 17.84
N LEU A 24 10.81 -6.60 16.72
CA LEU A 24 10.16 -6.59 15.41
C LEU A 24 10.70 -7.75 14.58
N VAL A 25 9.79 -8.61 14.14
CA VAL A 25 10.07 -9.77 13.32
C VAL A 25 9.63 -9.46 11.89
N ILE A 26 10.56 -9.61 10.95
CA ILE A 26 10.39 -9.25 9.54
C ILE A 26 10.55 -10.54 8.73
N PRO A 27 9.47 -11.09 8.14
CA PRO A 27 9.61 -12.22 7.24
C PRO A 27 10.38 -11.80 5.98
N ASP A 28 11.22 -12.71 5.45
CA ASP A 28 12.20 -12.42 4.40
C ASP A 28 11.60 -12.18 3.00
N SER A 29 10.27 -12.17 2.86
CA SER A 29 9.62 -12.26 1.56
C SER A 29 8.24 -11.59 1.53
N GLN A 30 7.94 -10.91 0.43
CA GLN A 30 6.66 -10.28 0.13
C GLN A 30 6.04 -10.97 -1.10
N ALA A 31 4.81 -11.45 -1.01
CA ALA A 31 4.08 -11.98 -2.15
C ALA A 31 3.24 -10.86 -2.77
N HIS A 32 3.48 -10.56 -4.05
CA HIS A 32 2.52 -9.80 -4.83
C HIS A 32 1.50 -10.78 -5.41
N LEU A 33 0.22 -10.57 -5.09
CA LEU A 33 -0.91 -11.27 -5.70
C LEU A 33 -1.53 -10.36 -6.78
N PRO A 34 -1.18 -10.53 -8.07
CA PRO A 34 -1.73 -9.71 -9.14
C PRO A 34 -3.26 -9.80 -9.16
N GLY A 35 -3.96 -8.70 -9.40
CA GLY A 35 -5.42 -8.68 -9.44
C GLY A 35 -6.11 -8.55 -8.07
N ARG A 36 -5.45 -8.92 -6.97
CA ARG A 36 -6.01 -8.82 -5.60
C ARG A 36 -5.63 -7.50 -4.92
N ILE A 37 -6.58 -6.95 -4.17
CA ILE A 37 -6.36 -5.76 -3.35
C ILE A 37 -5.64 -6.20 -2.07
N HIS A 38 -4.35 -5.94 -1.99
CA HIS A 38 -3.50 -6.20 -0.82
C HIS A 38 -2.32 -5.23 -0.85
N ASP A 39 -1.72 -4.98 0.32
CA ASP A 39 -0.47 -4.24 0.43
C ASP A 39 0.72 -5.19 0.64
N PRO A 40 1.45 -5.58 -0.43
CA PRO A 40 2.62 -6.45 -0.28
C PRO A 40 3.76 -5.77 0.49
N PHE A 41 3.75 -4.45 0.61
CA PHE A 41 4.83 -3.64 1.17
C PHE A 41 4.57 -3.19 2.60
N ARG A 42 3.48 -3.63 3.22
CA ARG A 42 3.03 -3.17 4.52
C ARG A 42 4.13 -3.21 5.58
N ALA A 43 4.84 -4.34 5.68
CA ALA A 43 5.98 -4.51 6.59
C ALA A 43 7.11 -3.51 6.31
N SER A 44 7.53 -3.38 5.04
CA SER A 44 8.61 -2.47 4.66
C SER A 44 8.26 -1.00 4.88
N ARG A 45 7.00 -0.60 4.69
CA ARG A 45 6.54 0.78 4.93
C ARG A 45 6.50 1.11 6.43
N ILE A 46 6.01 0.18 7.25
CA ILE A 46 6.08 0.30 8.71
C ILE A 46 7.53 0.49 9.15
N LEU A 47 8.46 -0.33 8.64
CA LEU A 47 9.88 -0.22 8.99
C LEU A 47 10.49 1.10 8.54
N ALA A 48 10.24 1.52 7.30
CA ALA A 48 10.74 2.79 6.77
C ALA A 48 10.29 3.97 7.63
N PHE A 49 8.99 4.05 7.93
CA PHE A 49 8.45 5.07 8.81
C PHE A 49 9.06 5.03 10.23
N LEU A 50 9.17 3.86 10.84
CA LEU A 50 9.79 3.74 12.16
C LEU A 50 11.27 4.12 12.15
N ASP A 51 12.00 3.90 11.05
CA ASP A 51 13.40 4.30 10.90
C ASP A 51 13.54 5.82 10.75
N GLU A 52 12.69 6.43 9.91
CA GLU A 52 12.62 7.87 9.70
C GLU A 52 12.29 8.63 10.99
N GLU A 53 11.41 8.06 11.82
CA GLU A 53 11.08 8.60 13.15
C GLU A 53 12.15 8.29 14.22
N ALA A 54 13.22 7.59 13.83
CA ALA A 54 14.31 7.10 14.67
C ALA A 54 13.87 6.19 15.83
N LEU A 55 12.80 5.41 15.62
CA LEU A 55 12.21 4.48 16.58
C LEU A 55 12.77 3.05 16.45
N LEU A 56 13.43 2.72 15.33
CA LEU A 56 14.03 1.41 15.13
C LEU A 56 15.34 1.22 15.91
N ARG A 57 15.51 0.00 16.41
CA ARG A 57 16.79 -0.48 16.96
C ARG A 57 17.20 -1.73 16.21
N ARG A 58 18.30 -1.66 15.47
CA ARG A 58 18.80 -2.79 14.67
C ARG A 58 18.92 -4.11 15.45
N ARG A 59 19.34 -4.06 16.73
CA ARG A 59 19.45 -5.25 17.61
C ARG A 59 18.10 -5.88 18.02
N ARG A 60 16.98 -5.21 17.74
CA ARG A 60 15.61 -5.68 18.01
C ARG A 60 14.87 -6.05 16.72
N LEU A 61 15.56 -6.00 15.58
CA LEU A 61 15.04 -6.49 14.31
C LEU A 61 15.49 -7.95 14.15
N HIS A 62 14.53 -8.83 13.86
CA HIS A 62 14.77 -10.26 13.72
C HIS A 62 14.26 -10.73 12.37
N ARG A 63 15.08 -11.50 11.66
CA ARG A 63 14.71 -12.17 10.41
C ARG A 63 14.80 -13.68 10.65
N PRO A 64 13.67 -14.33 10.91
CA PRO A 64 13.66 -15.75 11.23
C PRO A 64 13.66 -16.60 9.97
N ALA A 65 14.15 -17.82 10.11
CA ALA A 65 14.02 -18.82 9.06
C ALA A 65 12.54 -19.16 8.80
N PRO A 66 12.18 -19.52 7.55
CA PRO A 66 10.85 -20.05 7.24
C PRO A 66 10.52 -21.29 8.09
N ALA A 67 9.23 -21.51 8.34
CA ALA A 67 8.78 -22.69 9.07
C ALA A 67 9.20 -23.99 8.37
N SER A 68 9.68 -24.95 9.17
CA SER A 68 10.01 -26.29 8.70
C SER A 68 8.74 -27.07 8.38
N LEU A 69 8.82 -28.04 7.46
CA LEU A 69 7.68 -28.91 7.16
C LEU A 69 7.21 -29.67 8.41
N ALA A 70 8.13 -30.05 9.30
CA ALA A 70 7.80 -30.67 10.58
C ALA A 70 6.93 -29.77 11.47
N ALA A 71 7.16 -28.45 11.47
CA ALA A 71 6.31 -27.50 12.20
C ALA A 71 4.92 -27.40 11.56
N LEU A 72 4.84 -27.34 10.22
CA LEU A 72 3.55 -27.29 9.52
C LEU A 72 2.69 -28.54 9.81
N ARG A 73 3.31 -29.73 9.79
CA ARG A 73 2.68 -31.03 10.06
C ARG A 73 2.12 -31.19 11.48
N ARG A 74 2.47 -30.31 12.42
CA ARG A 74 1.86 -30.33 13.77
C ARG A 74 0.41 -29.90 13.77
N VAL A 75 -0.02 -29.19 12.73
CA VAL A 75 -1.35 -28.57 12.65
C VAL A 75 -2.08 -29.01 11.39
N HIS A 76 -1.39 -29.00 10.25
CA HIS A 76 -1.96 -29.32 8.95
C HIS A 76 -1.77 -30.80 8.60
N ASP A 77 -2.78 -31.39 7.97
CA ASP A 77 -2.73 -32.78 7.56
C ASP A 77 -1.71 -33.00 6.43
N ASP A 78 -1.04 -34.15 6.44
CA ASP A 78 -0.06 -34.50 5.39
C ASP A 78 -0.67 -34.43 3.98
N ALA A 79 -1.90 -34.94 3.83
CA ALA A 79 -2.61 -34.90 2.55
C ALA A 79 -2.89 -33.47 2.06
N TYR A 80 -3.13 -32.52 2.98
CA TYR A 80 -3.32 -31.11 2.63
C TYR A 80 -1.98 -30.47 2.21
N LEU A 81 -0.92 -30.70 2.98
CA LEU A 81 0.42 -30.17 2.67
C LEU A 81 0.93 -30.71 1.33
N GLU A 82 0.76 -32.00 1.05
CA GLU A 82 1.09 -32.60 -0.25
C GLU A 82 0.25 -32.04 -1.40
N ARG A 83 -1.00 -31.67 -1.13
CA ARG A 83 -1.88 -31.05 -2.14
C ARG A 83 -1.40 -29.65 -2.50
N LEU A 84 -0.91 -28.86 -1.55
CA LEU A 84 -0.41 -27.50 -1.81
C LEU A 84 0.75 -27.45 -2.82
N GLU A 85 1.52 -28.52 -2.94
CA GLU A 85 2.63 -28.63 -3.90
C GLU A 85 2.17 -28.89 -5.35
N ARG A 86 0.87 -29.15 -5.57
CA ARG A 86 0.32 -29.43 -6.91
C ARG A 86 -0.07 -28.13 -7.62
N PRO A 87 0.18 -27.99 -8.94
CA PRO A 87 -0.24 -26.80 -9.68
C PRO A 87 -1.74 -26.51 -9.56
N GLY A 88 -2.09 -25.27 -9.26
CA GLY A 88 -3.46 -24.81 -9.11
C GLY A 88 -4.06 -25.04 -7.73
N ALA A 89 -3.34 -25.66 -6.78
CA ALA A 89 -3.87 -26.01 -5.46
C ALA A 89 -4.27 -24.79 -4.62
N LEU A 90 -3.69 -23.62 -4.88
CA LEU A 90 -3.93 -22.40 -4.10
C LEU A 90 -5.19 -21.66 -4.57
N THR A 91 -5.81 -22.09 -5.68
CA THR A 91 -6.93 -21.39 -6.32
C THR A 91 -8.09 -21.17 -5.36
N HIS A 92 -8.45 -22.17 -4.56
CA HIS A 92 -9.55 -22.06 -3.61
C HIS A 92 -9.22 -21.07 -2.48
N ALA A 93 -8.01 -21.15 -1.92
CA ALA A 93 -7.60 -20.32 -0.79
C ALA A 93 -7.42 -18.84 -1.17
N VAL A 94 -6.95 -18.57 -2.39
CA VAL A 94 -6.67 -17.21 -2.90
C VAL A 94 -7.83 -16.66 -3.75
N GLY A 95 -8.79 -17.50 -4.11
CA GLY A 95 -9.93 -17.18 -4.97
C GLY A 95 -9.57 -16.97 -6.45
N MET A 96 -8.34 -17.29 -6.89
CA MET A 96 -7.93 -17.16 -8.28
C MET A 96 -6.79 -18.11 -8.62
N ARG A 97 -6.71 -18.49 -9.91
CA ARG A 97 -5.57 -19.24 -10.41
C ARG A 97 -4.35 -18.31 -10.52
N LEU A 98 -3.23 -18.76 -9.97
CA LEU A 98 -1.95 -18.07 -10.09
C LEU A 98 -1.05 -18.84 -11.08
N PRO A 99 -0.08 -18.18 -11.72
CA PRO A 99 1.00 -18.88 -12.41
C PRO A 99 1.82 -19.72 -11.43
N ASP A 100 2.33 -20.88 -11.86
CA ASP A 100 3.03 -21.85 -10.99
C ASP A 100 4.16 -21.22 -10.16
N ARG A 101 4.95 -20.31 -10.75
CA ARG A 101 6.01 -19.58 -10.02
C ARG A 101 5.47 -18.68 -8.91
N SER A 102 4.30 -18.08 -9.12
CA SER A 102 3.64 -17.24 -8.13
C SER A 102 3.02 -18.10 -7.01
N GLU A 103 2.56 -19.32 -7.31
CA GLU A 103 2.09 -20.26 -6.29
C GLU A 103 3.24 -20.68 -5.36
N GLN A 104 4.37 -21.10 -5.92
CA GLN A 104 5.57 -21.47 -5.15
C GLN A 104 6.05 -20.31 -4.28
N HIS A 105 6.16 -19.10 -4.85
CA HIS A 105 6.54 -17.91 -4.10
C HIS A 105 5.57 -17.57 -2.96
N LEU A 106 4.26 -17.76 -3.15
CA LEU A 106 3.28 -17.53 -2.10
C LEU A 106 3.42 -18.54 -0.95
N LEU A 107 3.67 -19.82 -1.27
CA LEU A 107 3.93 -20.86 -0.26
C LEU A 107 5.18 -20.52 0.57
N GLU A 108 6.27 -20.12 -0.09
CA GLU A 108 7.50 -19.68 0.57
C GLU A 108 7.26 -18.46 1.47
N VAL A 109 6.50 -17.48 0.98
CA VAL A 109 6.16 -16.28 1.73
C VAL A 109 5.37 -16.61 3.00
N GLN A 110 4.33 -17.43 2.91
CA GLN A 110 3.55 -17.78 4.09
C GLN A 110 4.32 -18.67 5.06
N ARG A 111 5.24 -19.52 4.58
CA ARG A 111 6.18 -20.25 5.47
C ARG A 111 7.09 -19.30 6.22
N SER A 112 7.57 -18.22 5.59
CA SER A 112 8.32 -17.15 6.26
C SER A 112 7.47 -16.41 7.29
N MET A 113 6.20 -16.13 6.99
CA MET A 113 5.25 -15.52 7.92
C MET A 113 5.04 -16.41 9.16
N VAL A 114 4.89 -17.72 8.97
CA VAL A 114 4.76 -18.71 10.05
C VAL A 114 6.03 -18.78 10.92
N GLY A 115 7.21 -18.85 10.29
CA GLY A 115 8.50 -18.76 10.98
C GLY A 115 8.63 -17.48 11.81
N GLY A 116 8.11 -16.37 11.26
CA GLY A 116 7.91 -15.09 11.92
C GLY A 116 7.15 -15.19 13.24
N THR A 117 5.98 -15.82 13.21
CA THR A 117 5.09 -15.93 14.37
C THR A 117 5.66 -16.86 15.44
N ILE A 118 6.32 -17.96 15.05
CA ILE A 118 7.06 -18.84 15.97
C ILE A 118 8.15 -18.03 16.70
N ALA A 119 8.97 -17.29 15.96
CA ALA A 119 10.05 -16.48 16.52
C ALA A 119 9.52 -15.37 17.44
N ALA A 120 8.47 -14.66 17.02
CA ALA A 120 7.83 -13.63 17.82
C ALA A 120 7.27 -14.19 19.13
N ALA A 121 6.65 -15.37 19.12
CA ALA A 121 6.14 -16.02 20.33
C ALA A 121 7.27 -16.38 21.31
N ARG A 122 8.39 -16.91 20.80
CA ARG A 122 9.59 -17.18 21.61
C ARG A 122 10.18 -15.90 22.21
N LEU A 123 10.33 -14.84 21.42
CA LEU A 123 10.85 -13.54 21.85
C LEU A 123 9.95 -12.87 22.89
N ALA A 124 8.63 -12.88 22.67
CA ALA A 124 7.66 -12.32 23.61
C ALA A 124 7.75 -13.04 24.96
N ARG A 125 7.80 -14.37 24.98
CA ARG A 125 7.95 -15.16 26.22
C ARG A 125 9.28 -14.89 26.92
N ALA A 126 10.40 -14.92 26.18
CA ALA A 126 11.73 -14.72 26.75
C ALA A 126 11.89 -13.32 27.39
N SER A 127 11.33 -12.30 26.75
CA SER A 127 11.38 -10.92 27.24
C SER A 127 10.26 -10.55 28.22
N ARG A 128 9.26 -11.44 28.41
CA ARG A 128 7.94 -11.11 28.98
C ARG A 128 7.34 -9.84 28.36
N GLY A 129 7.61 -9.67 27.07
CA GLY A 129 7.53 -8.42 26.34
C GLY A 129 6.48 -8.43 25.24
N LEU A 130 6.63 -7.48 24.32
CA LEU A 130 5.86 -7.41 23.09
C LEU A 130 6.80 -7.77 21.94
N ALA A 131 6.42 -8.74 21.11
CA ALA A 131 7.07 -8.99 19.83
C ALA A 131 6.03 -8.83 18.71
N ALA A 132 6.37 -8.15 17.62
CA ALA A 132 5.46 -7.96 16.49
C ALA A 132 5.99 -8.71 15.27
N ASN A 133 5.18 -9.59 14.68
CA ASN A 133 5.47 -10.16 13.36
C ASN A 133 4.75 -9.33 12.31
N LEU A 134 5.54 -8.62 11.49
CA LEU A 134 5.02 -7.70 10.47
C LEU A 134 4.44 -8.39 9.23
N GLY A 135 4.36 -9.72 9.23
CA GLY A 135 3.62 -10.47 8.22
C GLY A 135 2.74 -11.58 8.77
N GLY A 136 2.50 -11.71 10.08
CA GLY A 136 1.65 -12.79 10.59
C GLY A 136 0.17 -12.42 10.70
N GLY A 137 -0.65 -13.37 11.17
CA GLY A 137 -2.10 -13.22 11.33
C GLY A 137 -2.91 -14.02 10.30
N LEU A 138 -2.43 -15.20 9.91
CA LEU A 138 -3.06 -16.08 8.93
C LEU A 138 -4.15 -16.93 9.59
N HIS A 139 -5.25 -16.29 10.00
CA HIS A 139 -6.25 -16.89 10.88
C HIS A 139 -7.29 -17.82 10.23
N HIS A 140 -7.41 -17.83 8.90
CA HIS A 140 -8.46 -18.57 8.18
C HIS A 140 -8.08 -20.00 7.78
N ALA A 141 -6.79 -20.36 7.84
CA ALA A 141 -6.38 -21.71 7.44
C ALA A 141 -6.88 -22.73 8.47
N HIS A 142 -7.54 -23.78 7.98
CA HIS A 142 -8.01 -24.93 8.74
C HIS A 142 -6.97 -26.06 8.67
N ARG A 143 -7.23 -27.16 9.37
CA ARG A 143 -6.38 -28.36 9.39
C ARG A 143 -6.14 -28.95 7.99
N ASP A 144 -7.16 -28.92 7.14
CA ASP A 144 -7.22 -29.67 5.88
C ASP A 144 -7.39 -28.79 4.65
N ARG A 145 -7.47 -27.46 4.81
CA ARG A 145 -7.70 -26.50 3.71
C ARG A 145 -7.23 -25.09 4.06
N GLY A 146 -6.90 -24.34 3.01
CA GLY A 146 -6.69 -22.89 3.08
C GLY A 146 -7.94 -22.11 2.69
N ALA A 147 -8.09 -20.92 3.24
CA ALA A 147 -9.21 -20.00 2.99
C ALA A 147 -8.77 -18.56 3.26
N GLY A 148 -9.46 -17.57 2.68
CA GLY A 148 -9.25 -16.15 2.99
C GLY A 148 -7.78 -15.70 2.89
N PHE A 149 -7.08 -16.08 1.81
CA PHE A 149 -5.65 -15.85 1.60
C PHE A 149 -4.70 -16.58 2.56
N CYS A 150 -5.19 -17.40 3.49
CA CYS A 150 -4.40 -18.14 4.46
C CYS A 150 -4.20 -19.59 4.01
N LEU A 151 -2.96 -19.98 3.72
CA LEU A 151 -2.57 -21.36 3.40
C LEU A 151 -2.17 -22.12 4.67
N TYR A 152 -1.55 -21.43 5.62
CA TYR A 152 -1.11 -22.00 6.90
C TYR A 152 -1.61 -21.15 8.06
N ASN A 153 -2.05 -21.78 9.15
CA ASN A 153 -2.41 -21.07 10.37
C ASN A 153 -1.16 -20.82 11.24
N ASP A 154 -0.58 -19.63 11.12
CA ASP A 154 0.67 -19.28 11.79
C ASP A 154 0.55 -19.25 13.32
N ILE A 155 -0.62 -18.88 13.85
CA ILE A 155 -0.91 -18.85 15.28
C ILE A 155 -0.94 -20.28 15.84
N ALA A 156 -1.71 -21.16 15.21
CA ALA A 156 -1.83 -22.55 15.66
C ALA A 156 -0.48 -23.28 15.59
N ILE A 157 0.29 -23.07 14.51
CA ILE A 157 1.61 -23.67 14.35
C ILE A 157 2.58 -23.14 15.42
N ALA A 158 2.56 -21.84 15.71
CA ALA A 158 3.40 -21.28 16.76
C ALA A 158 3.07 -21.85 18.14
N ILE A 159 1.78 -22.02 18.47
CA ILE A 159 1.36 -22.65 19.72
C ILE A 159 1.85 -24.10 19.77
N ALA A 160 1.61 -24.90 18.72
CA ALA A 160 2.04 -26.29 18.64
C ALA A 160 3.58 -26.45 18.76
N GLU A 161 4.35 -25.57 18.15
CA GLU A 161 5.82 -25.54 18.28
C GLU A 161 6.27 -25.18 19.70
N LEU A 162 5.58 -24.27 20.39
CA LEU A 162 5.85 -23.99 21.79
C LEU A 162 5.48 -25.18 22.69
N ARG A 163 4.35 -25.86 22.42
CA ARG A 163 3.92 -27.08 23.13
C ARG A 163 4.98 -28.18 22.98
N ALA A 164 5.46 -28.42 21.77
CA ALA A 164 6.54 -29.37 21.50
C ALA A 164 7.84 -29.04 22.25
N GLY A 165 8.07 -27.75 22.56
CA GLY A 165 9.17 -27.28 23.41
C GLY A 165 8.86 -27.26 24.91
N GLY A 166 7.79 -27.92 25.38
CA GLY A 166 7.44 -28.05 26.80
C GLY A 166 6.64 -26.89 27.40
N PHE A 167 6.05 -26.01 26.59
CA PHE A 167 5.16 -24.97 27.09
C PHE A 167 3.77 -25.54 27.40
N GLU A 168 3.29 -25.44 28.64
CA GLU A 168 1.96 -25.93 29.06
C GLU A 168 0.98 -24.82 29.44
N GLY A 169 1.43 -23.56 29.43
CA GLY A 169 0.61 -22.44 29.87
C GLY A 169 -0.56 -22.12 28.93
N ARG A 170 -1.65 -21.56 29.48
CA ARG A 170 -2.83 -21.16 28.68
C ARG A 170 -2.49 -20.02 27.71
N VAL A 171 -3.13 -20.03 26.54
CA VAL A 171 -2.93 -19.04 25.47
C VAL A 171 -4.24 -18.36 25.13
N VAL A 172 -4.25 -17.03 25.01
CA VAL A 172 -5.40 -16.32 24.44
C VAL A 172 -5.07 -15.82 23.05
N VAL A 173 -5.98 -16.00 22.10
CA VAL A 173 -5.95 -15.38 20.78
C VAL A 173 -7.03 -14.31 20.78
N VAL A 174 -6.60 -13.04 20.70
CA VAL A 174 -7.50 -11.89 20.56
C VAL A 174 -7.47 -11.48 19.09
N ASP A 175 -8.56 -11.76 18.39
CA ASP A 175 -8.71 -11.52 16.97
C ASP A 175 -9.69 -10.39 16.70
N LEU A 176 -9.16 -9.25 16.26
CA LEU A 176 -9.96 -8.05 15.96
C LEU A 176 -9.81 -7.63 14.49
N ASP A 177 -9.50 -8.61 13.64
CA ASP A 177 -9.73 -8.53 12.20
C ASP A 177 -11.22 -8.39 11.89
N LEU A 178 -11.56 -7.79 10.74
CA LEU A 178 -12.96 -7.69 10.30
C LEU A 178 -13.58 -9.08 10.10
N HIS A 179 -12.80 -10.02 9.61
CA HIS A 179 -13.25 -11.37 9.28
C HIS A 179 -13.18 -12.29 10.50
N ASP A 180 -14.08 -13.26 10.54
CA ASP A 180 -14.09 -14.27 11.58
C ASP A 180 -12.82 -15.13 11.51
N GLY A 181 -12.12 -15.29 12.64
CA GLY A 181 -10.95 -16.16 12.78
C GLY A 181 -11.32 -17.65 12.81
N ASP A 182 -12.14 -18.09 11.87
CA ASP A 182 -12.78 -19.39 11.76
C ASP A 182 -11.79 -20.56 11.82
N GLY A 183 -10.70 -20.49 11.03
CA GLY A 183 -9.68 -21.53 10.99
C GLY A 183 -8.95 -21.69 12.33
N THR A 184 -8.63 -20.57 12.99
CA THR A 184 -7.98 -20.60 14.31
C THR A 184 -8.90 -21.18 15.37
N ARG A 185 -10.18 -20.78 15.38
CA ARG A 185 -11.19 -21.34 16.29
C ARG A 185 -11.39 -22.84 16.06
N ALA A 186 -11.52 -23.28 14.82
CA ALA A 186 -11.70 -24.69 14.47
C ALA A 186 -10.51 -25.55 14.92
N LEU A 187 -9.28 -25.07 14.75
CA LEU A 187 -8.06 -25.79 15.16
C LEU A 187 -7.93 -26.00 16.67
N PHE A 188 -8.59 -25.15 17.47
CA PHE A 188 -8.60 -25.24 18.93
C PHE A 188 -9.98 -25.61 19.50
N ALA A 189 -10.87 -26.17 18.67
CA ALA A 189 -12.26 -26.44 19.06
C ALA A 189 -12.38 -27.31 20.32
N GLU A 190 -11.44 -28.22 20.54
CA GLU A 190 -11.41 -29.14 21.69
C GLU A 190 -10.33 -28.79 22.73
N ASP A 191 -9.52 -27.75 22.51
CA ASP A 191 -8.39 -27.40 23.40
C ASP A 191 -8.79 -26.34 24.44
N ALA A 192 -9.14 -26.78 25.64
CA ALA A 192 -9.48 -25.89 26.75
C ALA A 192 -8.30 -25.02 27.26
N THR A 193 -7.08 -25.22 26.76
CA THR A 193 -5.91 -24.41 27.10
C THR A 193 -5.72 -23.21 26.18
N VAL A 194 -6.52 -23.08 25.12
CA VAL A 194 -6.50 -21.97 24.17
C VAL A 194 -7.87 -21.31 24.09
N HIS A 195 -7.95 -20.01 24.41
CA HIS A 195 -9.19 -19.25 24.26
C HIS A 195 -9.13 -18.32 23.06
N THR A 196 -10.09 -18.42 22.14
CA THR A 196 -10.20 -17.50 20.99
C THR A 196 -11.29 -16.46 21.25
N LEU A 197 -10.93 -15.18 21.29
CA LEU A 197 -11.87 -14.05 21.28
C LEU A 197 -11.86 -13.42 19.90
N SER A 198 -12.99 -13.41 19.20
CA SER A 198 -13.15 -12.75 17.90
C SER A 198 -14.32 -11.76 17.93
N ILE A 199 -14.09 -10.55 17.41
CA ILE A 199 -15.13 -9.52 17.18
C ILE A 199 -15.07 -9.13 15.71
N HIS A 200 -16.07 -9.56 14.93
CA HIS A 200 -16.03 -9.56 13.47
C HIS A 200 -17.37 -9.13 12.85
N GLY A 201 -17.39 -8.97 11.52
CA GLY A 201 -18.57 -8.59 10.76
C GLY A 201 -19.64 -9.68 10.75
N ALA A 202 -19.32 -10.85 10.22
CA ALA A 202 -20.22 -12.00 10.17
C ALA A 202 -19.42 -13.31 10.37
N PRO A 203 -20.03 -14.34 10.97
CA PRO A 203 -19.39 -15.63 11.11
C PRO A 203 -19.18 -16.25 9.72
N TRP A 204 -18.01 -16.86 9.50
CA TRP A 204 -17.74 -17.62 8.27
C TRP A 204 -18.09 -19.09 8.43
N ASP A 205 -18.02 -19.58 9.66
CA ASP A 205 -18.36 -20.96 10.02
C ASP A 205 -18.89 -21.01 11.46
N GLU A 206 -19.83 -21.91 11.76
CA GLU A 206 -20.46 -22.02 13.08
C GLU A 206 -19.67 -22.87 14.09
N ASN A 207 -18.50 -23.39 13.71
CA ASN A 207 -17.66 -24.32 14.52
C ASN A 207 -17.60 -23.99 16.03
N PRO A 208 -18.40 -24.64 16.89
CA PRO A 208 -18.34 -24.38 18.32
C PRO A 208 -16.99 -24.83 18.88
N ALA A 209 -16.44 -24.06 19.82
CA ALA A 209 -15.16 -24.35 20.46
C ALA A 209 -15.29 -24.23 21.99
N VAL A 210 -14.66 -25.16 22.72
CA VAL A 210 -14.77 -25.29 24.18
C VAL A 210 -14.39 -24.01 24.93
N GLU A 211 -13.43 -23.25 24.40
CA GLU A 211 -13.01 -21.96 24.94
C GLU A 211 -13.01 -20.91 23.83
N SER A 212 -14.18 -20.35 23.54
CA SER A 212 -14.32 -19.28 22.54
C SER A 212 -15.31 -18.20 22.95
N THR A 213 -15.04 -16.97 22.50
CA THR A 213 -15.96 -15.84 22.53
C THR A 213 -16.05 -15.29 21.11
N SER A 214 -17.22 -15.43 20.48
CA SER A 214 -17.47 -15.01 19.10
C SER A 214 -18.56 -13.93 19.10
N ILE A 215 -18.24 -12.73 18.60
CA ILE A 215 -19.16 -11.59 18.59
C ILE A 215 -19.27 -11.06 17.15
N ALA A 216 -20.38 -11.38 16.50
CA ALA A 216 -20.74 -10.83 15.20
C ALA A 216 -21.47 -9.49 15.36
N LEU A 217 -20.93 -8.42 14.77
CA LEU A 217 -21.50 -7.06 14.86
C LEU A 217 -22.23 -6.62 13.58
N GLY A 218 -22.15 -7.39 12.50
CA GLY A 218 -22.70 -7.02 11.19
C GLY A 218 -21.86 -5.95 10.49
N SER A 219 -22.49 -5.24 9.56
CA SER A 219 -21.88 -4.23 8.70
C SER A 219 -21.79 -2.84 9.32
N GLY A 220 -20.88 -2.00 8.83
CA GLY A 220 -20.91 -0.55 9.07
C GLY A 220 -20.66 -0.10 10.51
N VAL A 221 -19.97 -0.90 11.32
CA VAL A 221 -19.66 -0.64 12.73
C VAL A 221 -18.75 0.59 12.86
N ASP A 222 -19.04 1.46 13.82
CA ASP A 222 -18.24 2.65 14.13
C ASP A 222 -17.40 2.47 15.41
N ASP A 223 -16.64 3.52 15.77
CA ASP A 223 -15.74 3.52 16.93
C ASP A 223 -16.47 3.22 18.25
N GLU A 224 -17.67 3.78 18.45
CA GLU A 224 -18.43 3.65 19.69
C GLU A 224 -18.97 2.24 19.85
N ARG A 225 -19.62 1.72 18.80
CA ARG A 225 -20.18 0.37 18.80
C ARG A 225 -19.09 -0.70 18.96
N PHE A 226 -17.96 -0.52 18.30
CA PHE A 226 -16.83 -1.43 18.46
C PHE A 226 -16.26 -1.40 19.89
N ALA A 227 -16.06 -0.20 20.45
CA ALA A 227 -15.54 -0.05 21.82
C ALA A 227 -16.50 -0.64 22.88
N ALA A 228 -17.82 -0.50 22.66
CA ALA A 228 -18.86 -1.06 23.51
C ALA A 228 -18.86 -2.60 23.51
N ALA A 229 -18.47 -3.24 22.40
CA ALA A 229 -18.31 -4.69 22.30
C ALA A 229 -16.99 -5.17 22.95
N LEU A 230 -15.86 -4.51 22.63
CA LEU A 230 -14.54 -4.95 23.09
C LEU A 230 -14.38 -4.87 24.61
N GLY A 231 -14.89 -3.82 25.23
CA GLY A 231 -14.66 -3.57 26.66
C GLY A 231 -15.16 -4.70 27.58
N PRO A 232 -16.45 -5.08 27.49
CA PRO A 232 -17.03 -6.17 28.26
C PRO A 232 -16.49 -7.56 27.88
N ALA A 233 -16.02 -7.75 26.64
CA ALA A 233 -15.49 -9.04 26.20
C ALA A 233 -14.06 -9.30 26.72
N LEU A 234 -13.17 -8.30 26.65
CA LEU A 234 -11.74 -8.52 26.86
C LEU A 234 -11.35 -8.66 28.33
N GLY A 235 -11.74 -7.70 29.18
CA GLY A 235 -11.29 -7.66 30.59
C GLY A 235 -11.70 -8.90 31.38
N PRO A 236 -13.01 -9.21 31.44
CA PRO A 236 -13.52 -10.40 32.12
C PRO A 236 -12.92 -11.71 31.59
N LEU A 237 -12.71 -11.83 30.28
CA LEU A 237 -12.02 -12.97 29.69
C LEU A 237 -10.62 -13.14 30.27
N LEU A 238 -9.79 -12.09 30.25
CA LEU A 238 -8.42 -12.17 30.73
C LEU A 238 -8.34 -12.51 32.22
N ASP A 239 -9.29 -12.04 33.03
CA ASP A 239 -9.34 -12.29 34.47
C ASP A 239 -9.79 -13.72 34.81
N ARG A 240 -10.77 -14.25 34.05
CA ARG A 240 -11.24 -15.65 34.18
C ARG A 240 -10.20 -16.64 33.67
N PHE A 241 -9.75 -16.44 32.43
CA PHE A 241 -8.92 -17.40 31.71
C PHE A 241 -7.45 -17.33 32.13
N ARG A 242 -6.96 -16.19 32.65
CA ARG A 242 -5.58 -16.00 33.14
C ARG A 242 -4.52 -16.60 32.19
N PRO A 243 -4.41 -16.10 30.95
CA PRO A 243 -3.47 -16.64 29.97
C PRO A 243 -2.03 -16.26 30.30
N SER A 244 -1.11 -17.11 29.87
CA SER A 244 0.35 -16.97 30.05
C SER A 244 1.07 -16.48 28.78
N LEU A 245 0.36 -16.42 27.66
CA LEU A 245 0.78 -15.87 26.38
C LEU A 245 -0.46 -15.37 25.64
N ALA A 246 -0.33 -14.26 24.92
CA ALA A 246 -1.37 -13.74 24.05
C ALA A 246 -0.88 -13.59 22.61
N PHE A 247 -1.73 -13.95 21.65
CA PHE A 247 -1.62 -13.53 20.26
C PHE A 247 -2.69 -12.47 20.02
N TYR A 248 -2.29 -11.32 19.50
CA TYR A 248 -3.19 -10.23 19.16
C TYR A 248 -3.12 -9.95 17.67
N LEU A 249 -4.22 -10.22 16.96
CA LEU A 249 -4.40 -9.91 15.54
C LEU A 249 -5.03 -8.52 15.45
N ALA A 250 -4.22 -7.57 14.99
CA ALA A 250 -4.59 -6.16 14.88
C ALA A 250 -4.97 -5.81 13.43
N GLY A 251 -5.89 -6.59 12.85
CA GLY A 251 -6.37 -6.39 11.47
C GLY A 251 -6.79 -4.95 11.23
N ALA A 252 -6.34 -4.38 10.11
CA ALA A 252 -6.64 -2.99 9.75
C ALA A 252 -7.84 -2.87 8.79
N ASP A 253 -8.45 -3.99 8.40
CA ASP A 253 -9.60 -4.06 7.50
C ASP A 253 -10.93 -3.63 8.11
N VAL A 254 -10.93 -3.34 9.41
CA VAL A 254 -12.02 -2.64 10.11
C VAL A 254 -12.07 -1.12 9.81
N ALA A 255 -11.05 -0.59 9.12
CA ALA A 255 -10.93 0.84 8.87
C ALA A 255 -11.94 1.36 7.87
N ARG A 256 -12.42 2.59 8.10
CA ARG A 256 -13.35 3.29 7.21
C ARG A 256 -12.86 3.51 5.77
N ASP A 257 -11.55 3.44 5.56
CA ASP A 257 -10.88 3.62 4.26
C ASP A 257 -10.22 2.33 3.78
N ASP A 258 -10.57 1.20 4.39
CA ASP A 258 -10.19 -0.11 3.86
C ASP A 258 -10.84 -0.34 2.50
N ALA A 259 -10.10 -1.00 1.62
CA ALA A 259 -10.53 -1.23 0.25
C ALA A 259 -11.43 -2.46 0.07
N LEU A 260 -11.54 -3.34 1.08
CA LEU A 260 -12.39 -4.53 1.07
C LEU A 260 -13.43 -4.51 2.19
N GLY A 261 -13.09 -3.98 3.37
CA GLY A 261 -13.96 -3.92 4.53
C GLY A 261 -15.06 -2.84 4.46
N ASP A 262 -16.13 -3.04 5.22
CA ASP A 262 -17.30 -2.16 5.23
C ASP A 262 -17.55 -1.46 6.58
N TRP A 263 -16.67 -1.68 7.55
CA TRP A 263 -16.70 -0.99 8.84
C TRP A 263 -16.20 0.44 8.72
N LYS A 264 -16.47 1.25 9.74
CA LYS A 264 -16.30 2.70 9.74
C LYS A 264 -15.38 3.18 10.86
N LEU A 265 -14.49 2.31 11.37
CA LEU A 265 -13.58 2.72 12.43
C LEU A 265 -12.63 3.81 11.91
N SER A 266 -12.44 4.83 12.74
CA SER A 266 -11.49 5.89 12.47
C SER A 266 -10.07 5.46 12.84
N ALA A 267 -9.05 6.15 12.29
CA ALA A 267 -7.66 5.96 12.72
C ALA A 267 -7.44 6.17 14.23
N ARG A 268 -8.26 7.02 14.87
CA ARG A 268 -8.24 7.20 16.32
C ARG A 268 -8.90 6.02 17.04
N GLY A 269 -10.02 5.50 16.53
CA GLY A 269 -10.70 4.34 17.07
C GLY A 269 -9.84 3.07 17.02
N ILE A 270 -9.18 2.83 15.89
CA ILE A 270 -8.24 1.70 15.72
C ILE A 270 -7.05 1.84 16.68
N LEU A 271 -6.46 3.04 16.80
CA LEU A 271 -5.39 3.25 17.78
C LEU A 271 -5.88 2.98 19.21
N ALA A 272 -7.09 3.44 19.56
CA ALA A 272 -7.67 3.21 20.88
C ALA A 272 -7.95 1.72 21.15
N ARG A 273 -8.41 0.96 20.15
CA ARG A 273 -8.53 -0.50 20.18
C ARG A 273 -7.19 -1.14 20.51
N ASP A 274 -6.17 -0.85 19.70
CA ASP A 274 -4.85 -1.46 19.82
C ASP A 274 -4.22 -1.13 21.17
N GLU A 275 -4.32 0.13 21.61
CA GLU A 275 -3.85 0.57 22.92
C GLU A 275 -4.57 -0.15 24.07
N ARG A 276 -5.91 -0.31 23.98
CA ARG A 276 -6.69 -1.01 25.00
C ARG A 276 -6.22 -2.45 25.16
N VAL A 277 -6.13 -3.21 24.06
CA VAL A 277 -5.68 -4.61 24.11
C VAL A 277 -4.26 -4.72 24.68
N LEU A 278 -3.32 -3.94 24.11
CA LEU A 278 -1.92 -3.97 24.54
C LEU A 278 -1.74 -3.52 26.00
N GLN A 279 -2.55 -2.57 26.48
CA GLN A 279 -2.52 -2.10 27.85
C GLN A 279 -3.08 -3.13 28.83
N GLU A 280 -4.21 -3.77 28.51
CA GLU A 280 -4.82 -4.80 29.36
C GLU A 280 -3.90 -6.02 29.53
N LEU A 281 -3.28 -6.48 28.44
CA LEU A 281 -2.28 -7.55 28.45
C LEU A 281 -1.03 -7.15 29.26
N ARG A 282 -0.54 -5.92 29.06
CA ARG A 282 0.64 -5.41 29.78
C ARG A 282 0.40 -5.27 31.28
N ARG A 283 -0.76 -4.74 31.70
CA ARG A 283 -1.13 -4.56 33.11
C ARG A 283 -1.16 -5.90 33.86
N ARG A 284 -1.54 -6.98 33.17
CA ARG A 284 -1.55 -8.35 33.70
C ARG A 284 -0.21 -9.09 33.52
N GLY A 285 0.82 -8.44 32.99
CA GLY A 285 2.14 -9.05 32.78
C GLY A 285 2.17 -10.15 31.71
N ILE A 286 1.15 -10.23 30.86
CA ILE A 286 0.98 -11.31 29.87
C ILE A 286 1.90 -11.00 28.67
N PRO A 287 2.90 -11.85 28.35
CA PRO A 287 3.68 -11.75 27.12
C PRO A 287 2.75 -11.74 25.90
N ARG A 288 3.02 -10.89 24.90
CA ARG A 288 2.14 -10.79 23.73
C ARG A 288 2.87 -10.74 22.40
N VAL A 289 2.25 -11.38 21.41
CA VAL A 289 2.60 -11.31 20.00
C VAL A 289 1.61 -10.39 19.29
N PHE A 290 2.10 -9.42 18.52
CA PHE A 290 1.27 -8.54 17.69
C PHE A 290 1.40 -8.97 16.22
N LEU A 291 0.27 -9.23 15.59
CA LEU A 291 0.16 -9.72 14.22
C LEU A 291 -0.67 -8.73 13.41
N LEU A 292 -0.34 -8.56 12.12
CA LEU A 292 -1.00 -7.56 11.28
C LEU A 292 -2.35 -8.02 10.74
N ALA A 293 -2.52 -9.32 10.44
CA ALA A 293 -3.74 -9.90 9.86
C ALA A 293 -4.21 -9.14 8.58
N GLY A 294 -5.50 -8.93 8.41
CA GLY A 294 -6.12 -8.18 7.32
C GLY A 294 -5.79 -6.68 7.31
N GLY A 295 -6.25 -5.99 6.28
CA GLY A 295 -5.95 -4.57 6.03
C GLY A 295 -5.46 -4.36 4.61
N TYR A 296 -6.33 -3.76 3.81
CA TYR A 296 -6.29 -3.73 2.37
C TYR A 296 -6.44 -2.30 1.87
N GLY A 297 -5.58 -1.95 0.92
CA GLY A 297 -5.48 -0.58 0.42
C GLY A 297 -4.13 0.02 0.77
N ASP A 298 -3.86 1.14 0.12
CA ASP A 298 -2.51 1.70 0.09
C ASP A 298 -2.03 2.18 1.45
N ASP A 299 -2.94 2.70 2.27
CA ASP A 299 -2.64 3.32 3.55
C ASP A 299 -2.88 2.38 4.75
N ALA A 300 -3.22 1.11 4.50
CA ALA A 300 -3.48 0.12 5.55
C ALA A 300 -2.29 -0.06 6.52
N TRP A 301 -1.06 0.12 6.03
CA TRP A 301 0.16 0.05 6.85
C TRP A 301 0.23 1.11 7.95
N ARG A 302 -0.46 2.24 7.78
CA ARG A 302 -0.44 3.36 8.73
C ARG A 302 -1.08 2.99 10.06
N TYR A 303 -2.06 2.09 10.07
CA TYR A 303 -2.74 1.65 11.30
C TYR A 303 -1.80 0.93 12.29
N PRO A 304 -1.18 -0.21 11.93
CA PRO A 304 -0.22 -0.87 12.81
C PRO A 304 1.04 -0.03 13.02
N ALA A 305 1.47 0.79 12.03
CA ALA A 305 2.58 1.72 12.22
C ALA A 305 2.30 2.72 13.35
N ARG A 306 1.10 3.28 13.42
CA ARG A 306 0.67 4.22 14.48
C ARG A 306 0.69 3.56 15.85
N ALA A 307 0.18 2.32 15.95
CA ALA A 307 0.19 1.55 17.20
C ALA A 307 1.62 1.22 17.67
N LEU A 308 2.49 0.75 16.77
CA LEU A 308 3.88 0.45 17.07
C LEU A 308 4.67 1.71 17.44
N ALA A 309 4.50 2.81 16.70
CA ALA A 309 5.13 4.09 17.02
C ALA A 309 4.67 4.62 18.37
N ARG A 310 3.37 4.50 18.69
CA ARG A 310 2.83 4.82 20.01
C ARG A 310 3.45 3.98 21.11
N ARG A 311 3.64 2.69 20.87
CA ARG A 311 4.27 1.78 21.83
C ARG A 311 5.76 2.09 22.06
N LEU A 312 6.49 2.39 20.99
CA LEU A 312 7.94 2.65 20.99
C LEU A 312 8.28 4.04 21.55
N SER A 313 7.51 5.07 21.18
CA SER A 313 7.79 6.46 21.53
C SER A 313 7.02 6.97 22.75
N GLY A 314 5.92 6.29 23.13
CA GLY A 314 4.97 6.80 24.11
C GLY A 314 4.16 8.01 23.62
N ARG A 315 4.16 8.32 22.32
CA ARG A 315 3.44 9.44 21.69
C ARG A 315 2.65 8.96 20.48
N ALA A 316 1.47 9.53 20.24
CA ALA A 316 0.77 9.27 18.98
C ALA A 316 1.49 10.05 17.88
N ILE A 317 2.08 9.33 16.92
CA ILE A 317 2.76 9.89 15.75
C ILE A 317 1.94 9.47 14.55
N GLU A 318 1.53 10.44 13.74
CA GLU A 318 0.76 10.19 12.54
C GLU A 318 1.69 9.75 11.41
N PRO A 319 1.54 8.53 10.86
CA PRO A 319 2.33 8.11 9.73
C PRO A 319 1.94 8.90 8.48
N PRO A 320 2.91 9.28 7.62
CA PRO A 320 2.62 9.95 6.36
C PRO A 320 1.76 9.05 5.46
N SER A 321 1.14 9.65 4.45
CA SER A 321 0.53 8.88 3.36
C SER A 321 1.60 8.06 2.63
N THR A 322 1.15 7.03 1.90
CA THR A 322 2.05 6.21 1.10
C THR A 322 2.82 7.02 0.05
N SER A 323 2.17 8.00 -0.59
CA SER A 323 2.82 8.89 -1.57
C SER A 323 3.91 9.74 -0.91
N GLU A 324 3.64 10.33 0.25
CA GLU A 324 4.62 11.11 1.01
C GLU A 324 5.82 10.27 1.45
N LEU A 325 5.59 9.05 1.96
CA LEU A 325 6.67 8.15 2.36
C LEU A 325 7.59 7.79 1.18
N VAL A 326 7.00 7.50 0.01
CA VAL A 326 7.78 7.20 -1.21
C VAL A 326 8.59 8.41 -1.64
N LEU A 327 7.99 9.61 -1.64
CA LEU A 327 8.66 10.86 -2.00
C LEU A 327 9.82 11.20 -1.05
N ASP A 328 9.65 11.05 0.25
CA ASP A 328 10.69 11.34 1.24
C ASP A 328 11.89 10.38 1.10
N ARG A 329 11.62 9.10 0.87
CA ARG A 329 12.65 8.11 0.52
C ARG A 329 13.40 8.51 -0.75
N PHE A 330 12.65 8.86 -1.79
CA PHE A 330 13.19 9.26 -3.09
C PHE A 330 14.08 10.50 -2.99
N ARG A 331 13.64 11.53 -2.25
CA ARG A 331 14.45 12.72 -1.98
C ARG A 331 15.74 12.39 -1.23
N THR A 332 15.68 11.48 -0.27
CA THR A 332 16.87 11.03 0.47
C THR A 332 17.89 10.39 -0.46
N VAL A 333 17.45 9.45 -1.31
CA VAL A 333 18.32 8.81 -2.32
C VAL A 333 18.85 9.81 -3.34
N ALA A 334 18.01 10.73 -3.81
CA ALA A 334 18.39 11.73 -4.81
C ALA A 334 19.47 12.71 -4.31
N LEU A 335 19.56 12.94 -2.99
CA LEU A 335 20.63 13.75 -2.38
C LEU A 335 22.00 13.06 -2.42
N GLU A 336 22.04 11.73 -2.47
CA GLU A 336 23.28 10.95 -2.57
C GLU A 336 23.81 10.90 -4.02
N MET A 337 23.00 11.33 -4.99
CA MET A 337 23.32 11.27 -6.41
C MET A 337 23.89 12.61 -6.93
N SER A 338 25.18 12.62 -7.24
CA SER A 338 25.86 13.81 -7.77
C SER A 338 25.28 14.23 -9.13
N ALA A 339 25.26 15.54 -9.40
CA ALA A 339 24.85 16.05 -10.71
C ALA A 339 25.73 15.52 -11.86
N SER A 340 27.03 15.31 -11.60
CA SER A 340 27.97 14.73 -12.56
C SER A 340 27.61 13.30 -12.95
N SER A 341 27.25 12.45 -11.97
CA SER A 341 26.87 11.05 -12.24
C SER A 341 25.63 10.90 -13.11
N LEU A 342 24.74 11.90 -13.08
CA LEU A 342 23.49 11.92 -13.84
C LEU A 342 23.65 12.56 -15.23
N SER A 343 24.43 13.64 -15.30
CA SER A 343 24.59 14.45 -16.52
C SER A 343 25.78 14.07 -17.39
N GLY A 344 26.68 13.24 -16.84
CA GLY A 344 27.95 12.88 -17.48
C GLY A 344 28.90 14.07 -17.65
N ARG A 345 28.69 15.19 -16.94
CA ARG A 345 29.58 16.35 -16.94
C ARG A 345 30.44 16.36 -15.68
N GLU A 346 31.76 16.52 -15.82
CA GLU A 346 32.60 16.89 -14.68
C GLU A 346 32.36 18.37 -14.32
N GLU A 347 32.48 18.71 -13.02
CA GLU A 347 32.45 20.11 -12.58
C GLU A 347 33.67 20.84 -13.15
N GLY A 348 33.45 21.70 -14.16
CA GLY A 348 34.49 22.53 -14.78
C GLY A 348 34.70 22.33 -16.29
N ASP A 349 33.95 21.44 -16.94
CA ASP A 349 34.41 20.85 -18.21
C ASP A 349 33.87 21.48 -19.52
N LEU A 350 33.39 22.73 -19.53
CA LEU A 350 33.02 23.39 -20.79
C LEU A 350 33.38 24.88 -20.82
N LEU A 351 34.19 25.25 -21.82
CA LEU A 351 34.53 26.61 -22.24
C LEU A 351 33.43 27.28 -23.09
N LEU A 352 32.43 26.52 -23.58
CA LEU A 352 31.33 27.01 -24.43
C LEU A 352 30.00 26.33 -24.07
N THR A 353 28.95 27.13 -23.99
CA THR A 353 27.56 26.74 -23.69
C THR A 353 26.76 26.42 -24.97
N PRO A 354 25.59 25.75 -24.87
CA PRO A 354 24.68 25.58 -26.01
C PRO A 354 24.20 26.89 -26.64
N GLU A 355 24.14 27.98 -25.86
CA GLU A 355 23.86 29.33 -26.35
C GLU A 355 25.02 29.85 -27.20
N ASP A 356 26.27 29.59 -26.82
CA ASP A 356 27.46 29.94 -27.61
C ASP A 356 27.52 29.17 -28.94
N LEU A 357 27.08 27.90 -28.96
CA LEU A 357 26.98 27.11 -30.20
C LEU A 357 25.82 27.59 -31.09
N GLY A 358 24.69 27.98 -30.49
CA GLY A 358 23.56 28.58 -31.18
C GLY A 358 23.92 29.92 -31.85
N ALA A 359 24.73 30.76 -31.18
CA ALA A 359 25.26 32.00 -31.74
C ALA A 359 26.21 31.76 -32.93
N LEU A 360 26.83 30.58 -33.01
CA LEU A 360 27.68 30.15 -34.12
C LEU A 360 26.91 29.41 -35.24
N GLY A 361 25.58 29.30 -35.14
CA GLY A 361 24.75 28.57 -36.11
C GLY A 361 24.95 27.05 -36.08
N VAL A 362 25.56 26.52 -35.02
CA VAL A 362 25.81 25.08 -34.83
C VAL A 362 24.78 24.53 -33.84
N HIS A 363 23.74 23.88 -34.35
CA HIS A 363 22.83 23.10 -33.50
C HIS A 363 23.42 21.71 -33.28
N ALA A 364 24.06 21.49 -32.13
CA ALA A 364 24.43 20.13 -31.72
C ALA A 364 23.15 19.32 -31.45
N PRO A 365 23.06 18.06 -31.91
CA PRO A 365 21.90 17.21 -31.61
C PRO A 365 21.74 17.09 -30.08
N GLU A 366 20.50 17.18 -29.61
CA GLU A 366 20.22 17.01 -28.18
C GLU A 366 20.54 15.58 -27.77
N THR A 367 21.58 15.42 -26.96
CA THR A 367 22.11 14.12 -26.53
C THR A 367 21.64 13.73 -25.13
N ARG A 368 20.87 14.60 -24.47
CA ARG A 368 20.47 14.44 -23.08
C ARG A 368 18.95 14.56 -22.93
N PHE A 369 18.39 13.69 -22.11
CA PHE A 369 16.99 13.77 -21.74
C PHE A 369 16.73 15.00 -20.87
N LEU A 370 15.84 15.86 -21.35
CA LEU A 370 15.46 17.16 -20.76
C LEU A 370 16.68 18.07 -20.55
N GLY A 371 17.64 18.03 -21.48
CA GLY A 371 18.88 18.81 -21.41
C GLY A 371 19.85 18.42 -20.29
N PHE A 372 19.49 17.47 -19.42
CA PHE A 372 20.25 17.16 -18.21
C PHE A 372 20.75 15.73 -18.14
N TYR A 373 19.89 14.74 -18.32
CA TYR A 373 20.25 13.35 -18.03
C TYR A 373 20.85 12.63 -19.23
N THR A 374 21.93 11.88 -19.01
CA THR A 374 22.38 10.86 -19.97
C THR A 374 21.57 9.57 -19.83
N THR A 375 21.61 8.68 -20.82
CA THR A 375 20.99 7.35 -20.70
C THR A 375 21.51 6.59 -19.46
N ALA A 376 22.84 6.53 -19.29
CA ALA A 376 23.46 5.88 -18.13
C ALA A 376 23.07 6.55 -16.80
N GLY A 377 22.96 7.89 -16.79
CA GLY A 377 22.50 8.64 -15.62
C GLY A 377 21.05 8.34 -15.25
N LEU A 378 20.16 8.19 -16.24
CA LEU A 378 18.77 7.78 -16.00
C LEU A 378 18.68 6.33 -15.53
N GLU A 379 19.45 5.41 -16.12
CA GLU A 379 19.53 4.03 -15.65
C GLU A 379 19.99 3.97 -14.19
N LEU A 380 21.05 4.71 -13.84
CA LEU A 380 21.53 4.84 -12.47
C LEU A 380 20.43 5.39 -11.53
N ALA A 381 19.69 6.41 -11.96
CA ALA A 381 18.59 6.98 -11.19
C ALA A 381 17.47 5.98 -10.94
N LEU A 382 16.99 5.32 -11.98
CA LEU A 382 15.94 4.31 -11.89
C LEU A 382 16.38 3.11 -11.02
N GLU A 383 17.65 2.72 -11.09
CA GLU A 383 18.21 1.66 -10.25
C GLU A 383 18.26 2.07 -8.77
N ARG A 384 18.81 3.26 -8.47
CA ARG A 384 18.96 3.77 -7.10
C ARG A 384 17.63 4.05 -6.41
N LEU A 385 16.64 4.52 -7.17
CA LEU A 385 15.27 4.71 -6.68
C LEU A 385 14.52 3.37 -6.50
N GLY A 386 15.11 2.24 -6.89
CA GLY A 386 14.50 0.92 -6.80
C GLY A 386 13.40 0.67 -7.83
N TYR A 387 13.29 1.53 -8.84
CA TYR A 387 12.30 1.40 -9.92
C TYR A 387 12.57 0.13 -10.74
N ILE A 388 13.83 -0.12 -11.09
CA ILE A 388 14.23 -1.32 -11.81
C ILE A 388 14.07 -2.58 -10.94
N GLU A 389 14.42 -2.49 -9.66
CA GLU A 389 14.26 -3.61 -8.73
C GLU A 389 12.78 -4.02 -8.59
N ARG A 390 11.88 -3.04 -8.59
CA ARG A 390 10.44 -3.31 -8.60
C ARG A 390 10.00 -4.07 -9.86
N LEU A 391 10.54 -3.75 -11.03
CA LEU A 391 10.28 -4.52 -12.26
C LEU A 391 10.77 -5.97 -12.14
N ARG A 392 11.94 -6.18 -11.52
CA ARG A 392 12.48 -7.53 -11.27
C ARG A 392 11.57 -8.35 -10.36
N GLN A 393 11.03 -7.73 -9.30
CA GLN A 393 10.04 -8.35 -8.41
C GLN A 393 8.74 -8.74 -9.13
N LEU A 394 8.39 -8.02 -10.21
CA LEU A 394 7.26 -8.37 -11.09
C LEU A 394 7.61 -9.45 -12.13
N GLY A 395 8.82 -10.02 -12.06
CA GLY A 395 9.30 -11.09 -12.94
C GLY A 395 10.09 -10.61 -14.16
N TYR A 396 10.27 -9.31 -14.35
CA TYR A 396 11.06 -8.76 -15.46
C TYR A 396 12.54 -8.72 -15.07
N VAL A 397 13.25 -9.83 -15.31
CA VAL A 397 14.62 -10.06 -14.80
C VAL A 397 15.65 -9.07 -15.39
N ARG A 398 15.49 -8.67 -16.65
CA ARG A 398 16.45 -7.81 -17.38
C ARG A 398 15.72 -6.71 -18.14
N PRO A 399 15.16 -5.71 -17.43
CA PRO A 399 14.51 -4.60 -18.08
C PRO A 399 15.56 -3.71 -18.76
N ARG A 400 15.20 -3.06 -19.85
CA ARG A 400 16.09 -2.20 -20.66
C ARG A 400 15.48 -0.82 -20.82
N VAL A 401 16.28 0.22 -20.58
CA VAL A 401 15.90 1.61 -20.78
C VAL A 401 16.34 2.04 -22.19
N GLU A 402 15.48 2.79 -22.88
CA GLU A 402 15.76 3.37 -24.19
C GLU A 402 15.25 4.82 -24.21
N LEU A 403 15.99 5.70 -24.89
CA LEU A 403 15.63 7.10 -25.07
C LEU A 403 15.46 7.42 -26.56
N ASP A 404 14.41 8.16 -26.87
CA ASP A 404 14.19 8.80 -28.16
C ASP A 404 14.06 10.32 -27.93
N LEU A 405 15.10 11.05 -28.34
CA LEU A 405 15.20 12.50 -28.18
C LEU A 405 14.78 13.25 -29.45
N THR A 406 14.36 12.54 -30.50
CA THR A 406 14.00 13.13 -31.80
C THR A 406 12.53 13.55 -31.91
N ASN A 407 11.76 13.15 -30.89
CA ASN A 407 10.38 13.50 -30.62
C ASN A 407 10.03 15.01 -30.74
N PRO A 408 9.40 15.58 -31.79
CA PRO A 408 9.09 17.02 -31.77
C PRO A 408 8.10 17.41 -30.66
N SER A 409 7.29 16.46 -30.17
CA SER A 409 6.39 16.67 -29.02
C SER A 409 7.09 16.48 -27.66
N GLY A 410 8.37 16.11 -27.63
CA GLY A 410 9.16 15.94 -26.42
C GLY A 410 9.97 14.66 -26.39
N HIS A 411 10.88 14.58 -25.42
CA HIS A 411 11.74 13.43 -25.21
C HIS A 411 10.94 12.24 -24.71
N THR A 412 11.24 11.05 -25.25
CA THR A 412 10.57 9.81 -24.88
C THR A 412 11.54 8.85 -24.19
N LEU A 413 11.14 8.34 -23.02
CA LEU A 413 11.79 7.25 -22.30
C LEU A 413 10.93 6.00 -22.41
N ARG A 414 11.54 4.86 -22.77
CA ARG A 414 10.90 3.54 -22.82
C ARG A 414 11.62 2.58 -21.90
N ILE A 415 10.85 1.74 -21.21
CA ILE A 415 11.37 0.59 -20.47
C ILE A 415 10.74 -0.68 -21.00
N TYR A 416 11.57 -1.59 -21.49
CA TYR A 416 11.15 -2.90 -21.98
C TYR A 416 11.47 -3.99 -20.95
N GLY A 417 10.64 -5.02 -20.85
CA GLY A 417 10.78 -6.11 -19.88
C GLY A 417 11.83 -7.17 -20.25
N SER A 418 12.38 -7.09 -21.45
CA SER A 418 13.47 -7.97 -21.90
C SER A 418 14.44 -7.23 -22.84
N PRO A 419 15.68 -7.71 -22.97
CA PRO A 419 16.69 -7.08 -23.83
C PRO A 419 16.31 -7.03 -25.32
N GLY A 420 15.39 -7.90 -25.76
CA GLY A 420 14.90 -7.99 -27.14
C GLY A 420 13.64 -7.16 -27.43
N HIS A 421 13.31 -6.16 -26.60
CA HIS A 421 12.20 -5.22 -26.79
C HIS A 421 10.80 -5.86 -26.92
N ARG A 422 10.61 -7.08 -26.40
CA ARG A 422 9.34 -7.84 -26.60
C ARG A 422 8.15 -7.31 -25.81
N GLU A 423 8.40 -6.67 -24.67
CA GLU A 423 7.38 -6.28 -23.69
C GLU A 423 7.59 -4.82 -23.31
N LEU A 424 6.89 -3.88 -23.94
CA LEU A 424 6.93 -2.47 -23.51
C LEU A 424 6.21 -2.35 -22.16
N LEU A 425 6.90 -1.90 -21.12
CA LEU A 425 6.35 -1.78 -19.76
C LEU A 425 6.01 -0.33 -19.41
N VAL A 426 6.93 0.57 -19.75
CA VAL A 426 6.82 2.01 -19.48
C VAL A 426 7.11 2.77 -20.75
N GLU A 427 6.29 3.76 -21.07
CA GLU A 427 6.61 4.79 -22.06
C GLU A 427 6.21 6.14 -21.48
N LEU A 428 7.19 7.04 -21.36
CA LEU A 428 7.02 8.39 -20.84
C LEU A 428 7.47 9.36 -21.92
N ARG A 429 6.58 10.25 -22.37
CA ARG A 429 6.96 11.39 -23.20
C ARG A 429 6.78 12.68 -22.43
N CYS A 430 7.83 13.47 -22.32
CA CYS A 430 7.75 14.74 -21.63
C CYS A 430 8.65 15.83 -22.23
N THR A 431 8.32 17.08 -21.89
CA THR A 431 9.05 18.27 -22.28
C THR A 431 8.97 19.33 -21.18
N VAL A 432 9.86 20.32 -21.21
CA VAL A 432 9.74 21.51 -20.35
C VAL A 432 8.78 22.48 -21.03
N ASP A 433 7.67 22.77 -20.36
CA ASP A 433 6.60 23.62 -20.85
C ASP A 433 6.62 24.97 -20.13
N ARG A 434 6.64 26.04 -20.94
CA ARG A 434 6.55 27.43 -20.48
C ARG A 434 5.28 28.13 -21.00
N ALA A 435 4.44 27.39 -21.72
CA ALA A 435 3.30 27.94 -22.44
C ALA A 435 1.97 27.78 -21.67
N THR A 436 1.79 26.70 -20.90
CA THR A 436 0.52 26.47 -20.17
C THR A 436 0.27 27.56 -19.13
N LEU A 437 1.31 27.89 -18.38
CA LEU A 437 1.28 28.87 -17.30
C LEU A 437 2.53 29.75 -17.47
N PRO A 438 2.40 30.93 -18.10
CA PRO A 438 3.55 31.76 -18.48
C PRO A 438 4.49 32.15 -17.32
N ASP A 439 3.97 32.22 -16.09
CA ASP A 439 4.74 32.58 -14.90
C ASP A 439 5.51 31.39 -14.28
N PHE A 440 5.34 30.18 -14.83
CA PHE A 440 5.84 28.93 -14.24
C PHE A 440 6.51 28.05 -15.29
N GLN A 441 7.52 27.29 -14.87
CA GLN A 441 8.15 26.26 -15.71
C GLN A 441 7.63 24.88 -15.30
N LEU A 442 6.93 24.20 -16.19
CA LEU A 442 6.28 22.93 -15.87
C LEU A 442 6.97 21.77 -16.62
N LEU A 443 6.97 20.60 -16.01
CA LEU A 443 7.23 19.36 -16.72
C LEU A 443 5.93 18.89 -17.38
N ARG A 444 5.79 19.04 -18.69
CA ARG A 444 4.64 18.51 -19.42
C ARG A 444 4.84 17.04 -19.70
N VAL A 445 3.93 16.20 -19.23
CA VAL A 445 3.84 14.79 -19.63
C VAL A 445 2.77 14.66 -20.70
N GLU A 446 3.22 14.46 -21.94
CA GLU A 446 2.37 14.27 -23.11
C GLU A 446 1.81 12.85 -23.20
N TRP A 447 2.60 11.88 -22.72
CA TRP A 447 2.22 10.47 -22.75
C TRP A 447 2.79 9.73 -21.55
N LEU A 448 1.96 8.89 -20.94
CA LEU A 448 2.38 7.96 -19.91
C LEU A 448 1.67 6.62 -20.09
N LEU A 449 2.45 5.59 -20.39
CA LEU A 449 2.04 4.20 -20.43
C LEU A 449 2.70 3.45 -19.27
N LEU A 450 1.89 2.72 -18.51
CA LEU A 450 2.35 1.85 -17.43
C LEU A 450 1.57 0.53 -17.49
N GLN A 451 2.12 -0.46 -18.20
CA GLN A 451 1.42 -1.70 -18.48
C GLN A 451 2.21 -2.93 -18.02
N ASN A 452 1.49 -3.98 -17.64
CA ASN A 452 2.04 -5.28 -17.27
C ASN A 452 1.59 -6.34 -18.30
N PRO A 453 2.35 -6.55 -19.39
CA PRO A 453 2.02 -7.54 -20.41
C PRO A 453 1.89 -8.98 -19.90
N ARG A 454 2.54 -9.30 -18.77
CA ARG A 454 2.44 -10.62 -18.11
C ARG A 454 1.28 -10.74 -17.12
N GLY A 455 0.58 -9.64 -16.85
CA GLY A 455 -0.59 -9.63 -15.99
C GLY A 455 -1.84 -10.14 -16.71
N LEU A 456 -2.81 -10.60 -15.93
CA LEU A 456 -4.15 -10.95 -16.42
C LEU A 456 -5.18 -10.02 -15.78
N PHE A 457 -6.21 -9.66 -16.55
CA PHE A 457 -7.40 -9.01 -15.98
C PHE A 457 -8.16 -10.02 -15.12
N THR A 458 -8.79 -9.54 -14.05
CA THR A 458 -9.63 -10.37 -13.16
C THR A 458 -11.02 -9.77 -13.04
N ALA A 459 -11.96 -10.50 -12.42
CA ALA A 459 -13.30 -9.98 -12.16
C ALA A 459 -13.27 -8.75 -11.25
N GLU A 460 -12.32 -8.69 -10.32
CA GLU A 460 -12.12 -7.56 -9.39
C GLU A 460 -11.35 -6.39 -10.04
N ARG A 461 -10.55 -6.67 -11.07
CA ARG A 461 -9.81 -5.68 -11.84
C ARG A 461 -10.02 -5.90 -13.35
N PRO A 462 -11.24 -5.63 -13.86
CA PRO A 462 -11.52 -5.71 -15.28
C PRO A 462 -10.81 -4.59 -16.04
N PRO A 463 -10.66 -4.70 -17.38
CA PRO A 463 -10.02 -3.67 -18.18
C PRO A 463 -10.75 -2.33 -18.05
N LEU A 464 -9.97 -1.26 -17.86
CA LEU A 464 -10.44 0.12 -17.96
C LEU A 464 -10.47 0.56 -19.44
N PRO A 465 -11.27 1.57 -19.81
CA PRO A 465 -11.31 2.06 -21.18
C PRO A 465 -9.91 2.42 -21.72
N GLY A 466 -9.56 1.85 -22.87
CA GLY A 466 -8.26 2.03 -23.52
C GLY A 466 -7.12 1.15 -22.99
N GLN A 467 -7.34 0.29 -22.01
CA GLN A 467 -6.33 -0.67 -21.55
C GLN A 467 -6.32 -1.93 -22.42
N THR A 468 -5.13 -2.30 -22.88
CA THR A 468 -4.84 -3.60 -23.52
C THR A 468 -4.28 -4.61 -22.53
N HIS A 469 -3.59 -4.13 -21.49
CA HIS A 469 -2.99 -4.93 -20.43
C HIS A 469 -3.34 -4.33 -19.05
N PRO A 470 -3.30 -5.14 -17.98
CA PRO A 470 -3.37 -4.62 -16.62
C PRO A 470 -2.28 -3.58 -16.36
N GLY A 471 -2.59 -2.60 -15.50
CA GLY A 471 -1.61 -1.58 -15.13
C GLY A 471 -0.41 -2.17 -14.40
N LEU A 472 0.77 -1.57 -14.61
CA LEU A 472 2.03 -2.00 -13.96
C LEU A 472 2.03 -1.81 -12.44
N GLY A 473 1.12 -0.99 -11.91
CA GLY A 473 1.02 -0.72 -10.47
C GLY A 473 2.15 0.16 -9.94
N MET A 474 2.84 0.91 -10.82
CA MET A 474 4.01 1.74 -10.51
C MET A 474 3.77 3.25 -10.75
N LEU A 475 2.49 3.68 -10.72
CA LEU A 475 2.15 5.08 -11.00
C LEU A 475 2.79 6.02 -9.96
N ARG A 476 2.76 5.67 -8.67
CA ARG A 476 3.36 6.49 -7.61
C ARG A 476 4.87 6.63 -7.74
N GLU A 477 5.56 5.53 -8.01
CA GLU A 477 6.99 5.52 -8.27
C GLU A 477 7.34 6.37 -9.50
N THR A 478 6.49 6.35 -10.52
CA THR A 478 6.66 7.18 -11.72
C THR A 478 6.49 8.66 -11.39
N ILE A 479 5.37 9.04 -10.76
CA ILE A 479 5.11 10.43 -10.36
C ILE A 479 6.19 10.92 -9.40
N GLY A 480 6.60 10.12 -8.42
CA GLY A 480 7.68 10.47 -7.50
C GLY A 480 9.01 10.70 -8.20
N SER A 481 9.33 9.90 -9.22
CA SER A 481 10.53 10.11 -10.04
C SER A 481 10.43 11.41 -10.84
N LEU A 482 9.25 11.75 -11.37
CA LEU A 482 9.02 13.02 -12.08
C LEU A 482 9.11 14.23 -11.15
N VAL A 483 8.62 14.13 -9.91
CA VAL A 483 8.78 15.18 -8.89
C VAL A 483 10.27 15.43 -8.60
N LEU A 484 11.09 14.36 -8.53
CA LEU A 484 12.54 14.52 -8.39
C LEU A 484 13.19 15.17 -9.61
N VAL A 485 12.70 14.88 -10.82
CA VAL A 485 13.12 15.59 -12.03
C VAL A 485 12.80 17.07 -11.92
N CYS A 486 11.61 17.44 -11.46
CA CYS A 486 11.25 18.84 -11.20
C CYS A 486 12.16 19.49 -10.14
N ASP A 487 12.40 18.83 -9.00
CA ASP A 487 13.28 19.33 -7.94
C ASP A 487 14.72 19.57 -8.46
N ARG A 488 15.20 18.68 -9.35
CA ARG A 488 16.53 18.75 -9.97
C ARG A 488 16.62 19.88 -11.00
N LEU A 489 15.61 20.00 -11.86
CA LEU A 489 15.56 20.98 -12.96
C LEU A 489 14.96 22.33 -12.53
N LYS A 490 14.58 22.48 -11.25
CA LYS A 490 13.94 23.69 -10.70
C LYS A 490 12.63 24.04 -11.41
N LEU A 491 11.82 23.02 -11.71
CA LEU A 491 10.50 23.19 -12.30
C LEU A 491 9.44 23.36 -11.21
N ASP A 492 8.42 24.13 -11.51
CA ASP A 492 7.35 24.52 -10.58
C ASP A 492 6.28 23.44 -10.38
N GLY A 493 6.13 22.53 -11.34
CA GLY A 493 5.11 21.49 -11.28
C GLY A 493 5.14 20.53 -12.45
N ILE A 494 4.21 19.58 -12.45
CA ILE A 494 3.97 18.65 -13.57
C ILE A 494 2.62 18.98 -14.18
N VAL A 495 2.53 19.08 -15.51
CA VAL A 495 1.27 19.26 -16.23
C VAL A 495 0.97 18.05 -17.10
N VAL A 496 -0.27 17.58 -17.06
CA VAL A 496 -0.78 16.46 -17.86
C VAL A 496 -2.13 16.79 -18.45
N VAL A 497 -2.49 16.18 -19.57
CA VAL A 497 -3.86 16.21 -20.10
C VAL A 497 -4.50 14.85 -19.81
N ALA A 498 -5.42 14.81 -18.86
CA ALA A 498 -6.16 13.61 -18.55
C ALA A 498 -7.25 13.40 -19.61
N SER A 499 -6.99 12.53 -20.57
CA SER A 499 -7.88 12.25 -21.71
C SER A 499 -9.04 11.29 -21.38
N ARG A 500 -9.02 10.66 -20.20
CA ARG A 500 -10.05 9.75 -19.71
C ARG A 500 -10.42 10.05 -18.26
N TYR A 501 -11.57 9.55 -17.82
CA TYR A 501 -12.05 9.78 -16.45
C TYR A 501 -11.18 9.09 -15.41
N HIS A 502 -10.83 7.82 -15.64
CA HIS A 502 -10.17 7.00 -14.62
C HIS A 502 -8.76 7.48 -14.23
N PRO A 503 -7.91 8.07 -15.11
CA PRO A 503 -6.67 8.71 -14.70
C PRO A 503 -6.92 10.04 -13.99
N ALA A 504 -7.87 10.86 -14.47
CA ALA A 504 -8.24 12.13 -13.84
C ALA A 504 -8.72 11.92 -12.39
N ALA A 505 -9.67 11.00 -12.20
CA ALA A 505 -10.20 10.66 -10.89
C ALA A 505 -9.13 10.10 -9.94
N SER A 506 -8.18 9.32 -10.45
CA SER A 506 -7.07 8.80 -9.63
C SER A 506 -6.05 9.88 -9.25
N ALA A 507 -5.83 10.86 -10.12
CA ALA A 507 -4.89 11.95 -9.89
C ALA A 507 -5.47 13.09 -9.03
N HIS A 508 -6.80 13.24 -8.98
CA HIS A 508 -7.50 14.38 -8.36
C HIS A 508 -7.15 14.65 -6.89
N GLY A 509 -6.69 13.64 -6.14
CA GLY A 509 -6.20 13.85 -4.77
C GLY A 509 -4.96 14.74 -4.73
N GLU A 510 -4.03 14.51 -5.65
CA GLU A 510 -2.69 15.13 -5.68
C GLU A 510 -2.62 16.30 -6.68
N MET A 511 -3.33 16.20 -7.81
CA MET A 511 -3.34 17.19 -8.88
C MET A 511 -4.59 18.10 -8.81
N ARG A 512 -4.52 19.27 -9.44
CA ARG A 512 -5.62 20.23 -9.59
C ARG A 512 -5.90 20.45 -11.06
N CYS A 513 -7.16 20.60 -11.45
CA CYS A 513 -7.46 21.01 -12.82
C CYS A 513 -6.97 22.44 -13.03
N LEU A 514 -6.40 22.73 -14.20
CA LEU A 514 -5.95 24.07 -14.52
C LEU A 514 -7.13 25.05 -14.54
N ASP A 515 -8.26 24.61 -15.11
CA ASP A 515 -9.52 25.34 -15.11
C ASP A 515 -10.37 24.97 -13.86
N PRO A 516 -10.73 25.95 -13.01
CA PRO A 516 -11.63 25.72 -11.87
C PRO A 516 -12.97 25.07 -12.25
N ASP A 517 -13.47 25.28 -13.47
CA ASP A 517 -14.74 24.70 -13.91
C ASP A 517 -14.60 23.21 -14.26
N ASP A 518 -13.42 22.78 -14.72
CA ASP A 518 -13.09 21.36 -14.86
C ASP A 518 -12.91 20.70 -13.50
N GLU A 519 -12.32 21.40 -12.53
CA GLU A 519 -12.21 20.90 -11.14
C GLU A 519 -13.59 20.65 -10.54
N ALA A 520 -14.52 21.59 -10.74
CA ALA A 520 -15.91 21.44 -10.33
C ALA A 520 -16.58 20.22 -10.98
N ARG A 521 -16.40 20.07 -12.30
CA ARG A 521 -16.95 18.94 -13.06
C ARG A 521 -16.40 17.61 -12.58
N LEU A 522 -15.08 17.50 -12.37
CA LEU A 522 -14.44 16.29 -11.90
C LEU A 522 -14.96 15.87 -10.52
N ARG A 523 -15.14 16.85 -9.61
CA ARG A 523 -15.74 16.62 -8.28
C ARG A 523 -17.18 16.12 -8.37
N SER A 524 -18.00 16.73 -9.22
CA SER A 524 -19.39 16.30 -9.43
C SER A 524 -19.47 14.89 -10.02
N LEU A 525 -18.63 14.57 -11.01
CA LEU A 525 -18.53 13.22 -11.57
C LEU A 525 -18.12 12.20 -10.50
N ALA A 526 -17.07 12.49 -9.73
CA ALA A 526 -16.60 11.62 -8.64
C ALA A 526 -17.69 11.35 -7.60
N ARG A 527 -18.49 12.37 -7.25
CA ARG A 527 -19.61 12.22 -6.33
C ARG A 527 -20.76 11.40 -6.90
N ALA A 528 -21.14 11.62 -8.16
CA ALA A 528 -22.21 10.85 -8.80
C ALA A 528 -21.87 9.37 -9.00
N LEU A 529 -20.57 9.08 -9.11
CA LEU A 529 -20.01 7.75 -9.30
C LEU A 529 -19.50 7.12 -8.00
N GLU A 530 -19.72 7.78 -6.86
CA GLU A 530 -19.35 7.25 -5.55
C GLU A 530 -20.02 5.87 -5.34
N GLY A 531 -19.25 4.92 -4.82
CA GLY A 531 -19.68 3.53 -4.62
C GLY A 531 -19.75 2.66 -5.88
N ALA A 532 -19.60 3.20 -7.11
CA ALA A 532 -19.46 2.35 -8.29
C ALA A 532 -18.08 1.69 -8.35
N PRO A 533 -17.97 0.42 -8.79
CA PRO A 533 -16.71 -0.16 -9.19
C PRO A 533 -16.00 0.72 -10.22
N ARG A 534 -14.68 0.88 -10.07
CA ARG A 534 -13.88 1.83 -10.89
C ARG A 534 -14.09 1.69 -12.40
N ALA A 535 -14.20 0.46 -12.91
CA ALA A 535 -14.40 0.21 -14.33
C ALA A 535 -15.81 0.61 -14.80
N GLU A 536 -16.82 0.37 -13.98
CA GLU A 536 -18.19 0.83 -14.25
C GLU A 536 -18.24 2.37 -14.23
N ALA A 537 -17.65 2.99 -13.20
CA ALA A 537 -17.55 4.44 -13.10
C ALA A 537 -16.89 5.06 -14.34
N ALA A 538 -15.78 4.47 -14.80
CA ALA A 538 -15.10 4.91 -16.00
C ALA A 538 -15.97 4.82 -17.25
N ARG A 539 -16.67 3.69 -17.45
CA ARG A 539 -17.58 3.52 -18.60
C ARG A 539 -18.73 4.51 -18.55
N LEU A 540 -19.38 4.67 -17.40
CA LEU A 540 -20.50 5.61 -17.22
C LEU A 540 -20.07 7.06 -17.48
N ALA A 541 -18.91 7.46 -16.98
CA ALA A 541 -18.37 8.80 -17.21
C ALA A 541 -18.06 9.04 -18.70
N GLU A 542 -17.53 8.04 -19.40
CA GLU A 542 -17.12 8.15 -20.80
C GLU A 542 -18.30 7.98 -21.78
N SER A 543 -19.31 7.19 -21.44
CA SER A 543 -20.48 6.92 -22.29
C SER A 543 -21.62 7.94 -22.13
N GLY A 544 -21.47 8.95 -21.25
CA GLY A 544 -22.56 9.86 -20.91
C GLY A 544 -23.70 9.19 -20.15
N GLY A 545 -23.39 8.21 -19.28
CA GLY A 545 -24.38 7.51 -18.44
C GLY A 545 -24.90 8.34 -17.26
N LEU A 546 -24.43 9.58 -17.10
CA LEU A 546 -24.82 10.49 -16.04
C LEU A 546 -25.68 11.61 -16.61
N VAL A 547 -26.71 12.01 -15.88
CA VAL A 547 -27.61 13.10 -16.25
C VAL A 547 -27.69 14.13 -15.13
N ASP A 548 -27.77 15.40 -15.49
CA ASP A 548 -28.15 16.45 -14.54
C ASP A 548 -29.64 16.30 -14.19
N ALA A 549 -29.97 16.16 -12.91
CA ALA A 549 -31.35 15.92 -12.48
C ALA A 549 -32.27 17.14 -12.62
N VAL A 550 -31.77 18.31 -13.05
CA VAL A 550 -32.59 19.52 -13.32
C VAL A 550 -32.77 19.75 -14.79
N THR A 551 -31.66 19.73 -15.53
CA THR A 551 -31.69 20.07 -16.96
C THR A 551 -31.99 18.84 -17.81
N GLY A 552 -31.79 17.63 -17.27
CA GLY A 552 -31.89 16.38 -18.01
C GLY A 552 -30.72 16.16 -18.98
N GLU A 553 -29.75 17.07 -19.01
CA GLU A 553 -28.62 17.00 -19.92
C GLU A 553 -27.64 15.91 -19.52
N THR A 554 -27.01 15.30 -20.52
CA THR A 554 -25.98 14.28 -20.30
C THR A 554 -24.67 14.92 -19.84
N ILE A 555 -24.11 14.40 -18.75
CA ILE A 555 -22.82 14.79 -18.21
C ILE A 555 -21.80 13.73 -18.63
N ALA A 556 -21.01 14.04 -19.65
CA ALA A 556 -19.87 13.21 -20.06
C ALA A 556 -18.55 13.77 -19.51
N PHE A 557 -17.58 12.87 -19.32
CA PHE A 557 -16.19 13.26 -19.11
C PHE A 557 -15.64 13.91 -20.39
N ARG A 558 -14.85 14.97 -20.21
CA ARG A 558 -14.08 15.60 -21.28
C ARG A 558 -12.61 15.67 -20.86
N PRO A 559 -11.66 15.61 -21.80
CA PRO A 559 -10.25 15.82 -21.50
C PRO A 559 -10.03 17.12 -20.73
N MET A 560 -9.20 17.08 -19.69
CA MET A 560 -8.91 18.22 -18.83
C MET A 560 -7.42 18.32 -18.54
N THR A 561 -6.90 19.54 -18.54
CA THR A 561 -5.52 19.82 -18.15
C THR A 561 -5.41 19.81 -16.63
N MET A 562 -4.53 19.00 -16.08
CA MET A 562 -4.29 18.88 -14.65
C MET A 562 -2.83 19.20 -14.32
N VAL A 563 -2.62 19.85 -13.17
CA VAL A 563 -1.32 20.29 -12.69
C VAL A 563 -1.06 19.70 -11.31
N LEU A 564 0.09 19.07 -11.14
CA LEU A 564 0.67 18.75 -9.82
C LEU A 564 1.56 19.94 -9.43
N PRO A 565 1.11 20.82 -8.52
CA PRO A 565 1.94 21.93 -8.06
C PRO A 565 3.06 21.41 -7.15
N ILE A 566 4.30 21.86 -7.38
CA ILE A 566 5.49 21.47 -6.59
C ILE A 566 6.09 22.69 -5.88
N SER A 567 6.25 23.82 -6.59
CA SER A 567 6.79 25.05 -5.99
C SER A 567 5.74 25.72 -5.08
N PRO A 568 6.18 26.40 -4.00
CA PRO A 568 5.26 27.11 -3.09
C PRO A 568 4.34 28.10 -3.81
N ASP A 569 4.85 28.80 -4.81
CA ASP A 569 4.11 29.82 -5.56
C ASP A 569 3.02 29.18 -6.42
N LEU A 570 3.31 28.04 -7.07
CA LEU A 570 2.32 27.32 -7.85
C LEU A 570 1.26 26.65 -6.95
N VAL A 571 1.65 26.14 -5.78
CA VAL A 571 0.71 25.65 -4.76
C VAL A 571 -0.24 26.79 -4.33
N ALA A 572 0.31 27.95 -3.99
CA ALA A 572 -0.47 29.11 -3.54
C ALA A 572 -1.49 29.58 -4.59
N ARG A 573 -1.17 29.47 -5.88
CA ARG A 573 -2.11 29.77 -6.98
C ARG A 573 -3.38 28.93 -6.90
N PHE A 574 -3.25 27.61 -6.77
CA PHE A 574 -4.38 26.68 -6.70
C PHE A 574 -5.10 26.73 -5.35
N GLU A 575 -4.44 27.22 -4.30
CA GLU A 575 -5.04 27.50 -3.00
C GLU A 575 -5.66 28.89 -2.90
N SER A 576 -5.58 29.72 -3.94
CA SER A 576 -6.14 31.08 -3.89
C SER A 576 -7.65 31.07 -3.62
N ALA A 577 -8.13 32.15 -2.98
CA ALA A 577 -9.56 32.31 -2.71
C ALA A 577 -10.38 32.37 -4.01
N ASP A 578 -9.80 32.94 -5.08
CA ASP A 578 -10.45 33.05 -6.39
C ASP A 578 -10.64 31.68 -7.05
N TYR A 579 -9.58 30.86 -7.14
CA TYR A 579 -9.67 29.50 -7.66
C TYR A 579 -10.72 28.68 -6.89
N ARG A 580 -10.67 28.73 -5.55
CA ARG A 580 -11.64 28.04 -4.68
C ARG A 580 -13.07 28.53 -4.88
N LYS A 581 -13.26 29.84 -5.06
CA LYS A 581 -14.60 30.44 -5.28
C LYS A 581 -15.19 29.96 -6.61
N ARG A 582 -14.41 30.00 -7.69
CA ARG A 582 -14.84 29.56 -9.03
C ARG A 582 -15.17 28.07 -9.06
N SER A 583 -14.28 27.24 -8.54
CA SER A 583 -14.51 25.78 -8.46
C SER A 583 -15.77 25.45 -7.65
N ARG A 584 -15.99 26.09 -6.50
CA ARG A 584 -17.21 25.89 -5.70
C ARG A 584 -18.47 26.41 -6.38
N ALA A 585 -18.38 27.44 -7.22
CA ALA A 585 -19.52 27.95 -7.97
C ALA A 585 -19.95 26.94 -9.04
N GLY A 586 -19.00 26.42 -9.84
CA GLY A 586 -19.26 25.37 -10.82
C GLY A 586 -19.82 24.09 -10.20
N GLU A 587 -19.35 23.71 -9.01
CA GLU A 587 -19.83 22.49 -8.33
C GLU A 587 -21.31 22.63 -7.96
N ARG A 588 -21.76 23.81 -7.50
CA ARG A 588 -23.18 24.05 -7.17
C ARG A 588 -24.09 23.90 -8.38
N THR A 589 -23.62 24.29 -9.55
CA THR A 589 -24.35 24.13 -10.81
C THR A 589 -24.51 22.64 -11.15
N LEU A 590 -23.48 21.82 -10.92
CA LEU A 590 -23.42 20.40 -11.29
C LEU A 590 -23.80 19.43 -10.16
N ARG A 591 -24.30 19.93 -9.02
CA ARG A 591 -24.53 19.15 -7.78
C ARG A 591 -25.64 18.11 -7.85
N ARG A 592 -26.34 18.05 -8.97
CA ARG A 592 -27.57 17.29 -9.16
C ARG A 592 -27.38 16.15 -10.15
N ALA A 593 -26.15 15.73 -10.41
CA ALA A 593 -25.85 14.58 -11.26
C ALA A 593 -26.38 13.27 -10.64
N GLY A 594 -27.17 12.52 -11.41
CA GLY A 594 -27.70 11.19 -11.06
C GLY A 594 -27.39 10.16 -12.13
N ARG A 595 -27.39 8.87 -11.78
CA ARG A 595 -27.27 7.78 -12.75
C ARG A 595 -28.58 7.65 -13.52
N ARG A 596 -28.50 7.40 -14.83
CA ARG A 596 -29.69 7.11 -15.65
C ARG A 596 -30.29 5.77 -15.17
N VAL A 597 -31.58 5.77 -14.80
CA VAL A 597 -32.28 4.58 -14.25
C VAL A 597 -32.60 3.54 -15.34
N ASP A 598 -32.48 3.90 -16.62
CA ASP A 598 -32.76 3.00 -17.73
C ASP A 598 -31.50 2.22 -18.15
N SER A 599 -31.26 1.07 -17.52
CA SER A 599 -30.53 -0.02 -18.16
C SER A 599 -31.51 -1.18 -18.40
N PRO A 600 -31.66 -1.69 -19.63
CA PRO A 600 -32.41 -2.92 -19.84
C PRO A 600 -31.70 -4.05 -19.09
N ALA A 601 -32.48 -4.90 -18.44
CA ALA A 601 -31.97 -6.12 -17.81
C ALA A 601 -31.06 -6.87 -18.81
N PRO A 602 -29.90 -7.41 -18.37
CA PRO A 602 -29.09 -8.24 -19.25
C PRO A 602 -29.95 -9.43 -19.70
N SER A 603 -30.08 -9.59 -21.01
CA SER A 603 -30.72 -10.76 -21.60
C SER A 603 -29.71 -11.90 -21.63
N GLY A 604 -30.05 -13.00 -20.96
CA GLY A 604 -29.51 -14.35 -21.18
C GLY A 604 -28.11 -14.61 -20.66
#